data_AF-A0A940U339-F1
#
_entry.id   AF-A0A940U339-F1
#
_cell.length_a   1.000
_cell.length_b   1.000
_cell.length_c   1.000
_cell.angle_alpha   90.00
_cell.angle_beta   90.00
_cell.angle_gamma   90.00
#
_symmetry.space_group_name_H-M   'P 1'
#
loop_
_entity.id
_entity.type
_entity.pdbx_description
1 polymer ?
#
loop_
_entity_poly.entity_id
_entity_poly.type
_entity_poly.pdbx_seq_one_letter_code
_entity_poly.pdbx_strand_id
1 'polypeptide(L)'
;MLSFLKFRTFLVYLTLTALVFSPLGCSYKPSYLQKSESTKVSERWRVLKLDPSKLSADEKGVYDRMGPPGYVRFFRNLTVDREKVYEWVYEDPVQLFTFINGKKVDSTVLDEDPSSLNPAEKKVLLWTGIIVGSVAVVAGGIYYLLIKD
;
A
#
# COMPACT_ATOMS: atom_id res chain seq x y z
N MET A 1 15.61 35.87 -21.27
CA MET A 1 16.45 34.76 -20.78
C MET A 1 16.03 34.19 -19.41
N LEU A 2 15.23 34.90 -18.58
CA LEU A 2 14.77 34.41 -17.26
C LEU A 2 13.68 33.31 -17.27
N SER A 3 12.96 33.11 -18.38
CA SER A 3 11.81 32.16 -18.43
C SER A 3 12.23 30.69 -18.44
N PHE A 4 13.36 30.36 -19.10
CA PHE A 4 13.84 28.98 -19.23
C PHE A 4 14.39 28.38 -17.93
N LEU A 5 14.97 29.20 -17.05
CA LEU A 5 15.47 28.74 -15.75
C LEU A 5 14.33 28.33 -14.82
N LYS A 6 13.23 29.08 -14.79
CA LYS A 6 12.06 28.80 -13.92
C LYS A 6 11.36 27.49 -14.31
N PHE A 7 11.28 27.18 -15.60
CA PHE A 7 10.67 25.94 -16.09
C PHE A 7 11.48 24.69 -15.69
N ARG A 8 12.82 24.77 -15.78
CA ARG A 8 13.71 23.68 -15.32
C ARG A 8 13.57 23.43 -13.83
N THR A 9 13.51 24.47 -13.00
CA THR A 9 13.35 24.32 -11.55
C THR A 9 11.99 23.70 -11.19
N PHE A 10 10.92 24.10 -11.88
CA PHE A 10 9.59 23.51 -11.70
C PHE A 10 9.56 22.02 -12.06
N LEU A 11 10.19 21.63 -13.18
CA LEU A 11 10.30 20.24 -13.61
C LEU A 11 11.09 19.39 -12.61
N VAL A 12 12.18 19.93 -12.06
CA VAL A 12 12.97 19.26 -11.01
C VAL A 12 12.14 19.06 -9.73
N TYR A 13 11.34 20.04 -9.31
CA TYR A 13 10.45 19.89 -8.15
C TYR A 13 9.34 18.85 -8.40
N LEU A 14 8.77 18.82 -9.60
CA LEU A 14 7.72 17.87 -9.96
C LEU A 14 8.26 16.42 -10.03
N THR A 15 9.47 16.22 -10.54
CA THR A 15 10.10 14.90 -10.54
C THR A 15 10.54 14.48 -9.14
N LEU A 16 11.04 15.40 -8.31
CA LEU A 16 11.39 15.10 -6.91
C LEU A 16 10.16 14.69 -6.10
N THR A 17 9.05 15.42 -6.25
CA THR A 17 7.80 15.10 -5.56
C THR A 17 7.23 13.77 -6.04
N ALA A 18 7.18 13.53 -7.36
CA ALA A 18 6.78 12.23 -7.89
C ALA A 18 7.64 11.07 -7.37
N LEU A 19 8.96 11.26 -7.23
CA LEU A 19 9.88 10.27 -6.68
C LEU A 19 9.59 9.99 -5.20
N VAL A 20 9.37 11.03 -4.39
CA VAL A 20 9.06 10.91 -2.96
C VAL A 20 7.70 10.26 -2.72
N PHE A 21 6.73 10.45 -3.60
CA PHE A 21 5.38 9.86 -3.49
C PHE A 21 5.22 8.50 -4.18
N SER A 22 6.19 8.07 -4.98
CA SER A 22 6.17 6.75 -5.64
C SER A 22 5.98 5.53 -4.71
N PRO A 23 6.53 5.46 -3.47
CA PRO A 23 6.36 4.28 -2.63
C PRO A 23 4.96 4.16 -2.01
N LEU A 24 4.14 5.22 -2.03
CA LEU A 24 2.77 5.17 -1.48
C LEU A 24 1.80 4.39 -2.38
N GLY A 25 2.14 4.19 -3.66
CA GLY A 25 1.32 3.46 -4.63
C GLY A 25 1.61 1.96 -4.74
N CYS A 26 2.66 1.46 -4.08
CA CYS A 26 3.03 0.05 -4.15
C CYS A 26 2.09 -0.79 -3.28
N SER A 27 1.08 -1.40 -3.91
CA SER A 27 0.26 -2.44 -3.30
C SER A 27 1.16 -3.57 -2.78
N TYR A 28 1.05 -3.88 -1.49
CA TYR A 28 1.92 -4.84 -0.84
C TYR A 28 1.50 -6.27 -1.19
N LYS A 29 2.34 -6.95 -1.95
CA LYS A 29 2.22 -8.37 -2.26
C LYS A 29 3.35 -9.14 -1.57
N PRO A 30 3.07 -10.18 -0.78
CA PRO A 30 4.11 -11.02 -0.17
C PRO A 30 5.04 -11.60 -1.23
N SER A 31 6.33 -11.69 -0.92
CA SER A 31 7.37 -12.12 -1.85
C SER A 31 7.18 -13.57 -2.35
N TYR A 32 6.57 -14.42 -1.52
CA TYR A 32 6.24 -15.80 -1.87
C TYR A 32 5.05 -15.92 -2.84
N LEU A 33 4.21 -14.90 -2.95
CA LEU A 33 2.98 -14.95 -3.74
C LEU A 33 3.29 -14.57 -5.21
N GLN A 34 3.58 -15.56 -6.04
CA GLN A 34 3.91 -15.33 -7.45
C GLN A 34 2.68 -14.92 -8.27
N LYS A 35 1.55 -15.61 -8.11
CA LYS A 35 0.31 -15.32 -8.85
C LYS A 35 -0.90 -15.41 -7.95
N SER A 36 -1.78 -14.42 -8.06
CA SER A 36 -3.02 -14.32 -7.30
C SER A 36 -4.12 -13.70 -8.15
N GLU A 37 -5.36 -13.98 -7.79
CA GLU A 37 -6.57 -13.42 -8.41
C GLU A 37 -7.37 -12.65 -7.36
N SER A 38 -7.90 -11.48 -7.73
CA SER A 38 -8.80 -10.74 -6.84
C SER A 38 -10.10 -11.52 -6.66
N THR A 39 -10.68 -11.45 -5.46
CA THR A 39 -11.99 -12.05 -5.21
C THR A 39 -13.06 -10.97 -5.04
N LYS A 40 -14.32 -11.38 -4.85
CA LYS A 40 -15.42 -10.45 -4.52
C LYS A 40 -15.19 -9.69 -3.21
N VAL A 41 -14.33 -10.20 -2.33
CA VAL A 41 -13.91 -9.53 -1.10
C VAL A 41 -12.61 -8.78 -1.39
N SER A 42 -12.61 -7.46 -1.24
CA SER A 42 -11.50 -6.57 -1.62
C SER A 42 -10.17 -6.99 -1.01
N GLU A 43 -10.21 -7.41 0.26
CA GLU A 43 -9.02 -7.78 1.02
C GLU A 43 -8.61 -9.23 0.86
N ARG A 44 -9.25 -9.99 -0.03
CA ARG A 44 -9.00 -11.42 -0.21
C ARG A 44 -8.55 -11.74 -1.62
N TRP A 45 -7.44 -12.46 -1.69
CA TRP A 45 -6.82 -12.90 -2.92
C TRP A 45 -6.81 -14.42 -2.98
N ARG A 46 -7.24 -14.99 -4.09
CA ARG A 46 -7.11 -16.43 -4.35
C ARG A 46 -5.67 -16.73 -4.73
N VAL A 47 -5.08 -17.72 -4.10
CA VAL A 47 -3.71 -18.14 -4.39
C VAL A 47 -3.72 -19.05 -5.62
N LEU A 48 -3.02 -18.62 -6.68
CA LEU A 48 -2.85 -19.42 -7.90
C LEU A 48 -1.48 -20.07 -7.97
N LYS A 49 -0.44 -19.35 -7.52
CA LYS A 49 0.92 -19.86 -7.49
C LYS A 49 1.70 -19.26 -6.32
N LEU A 50 2.29 -20.14 -5.52
CA LEU A 50 3.13 -19.83 -4.38
C LEU A 50 4.55 -20.38 -4.61
N ASP A 51 5.55 -19.67 -4.11
CA ASP A 51 6.96 -20.07 -4.13
C ASP A 51 7.43 -20.52 -2.74
N PRO A 52 7.55 -21.84 -2.48
CA PRO A 52 7.95 -22.34 -1.18
C PRO A 52 9.37 -21.92 -0.77
N SER A 53 10.24 -21.57 -1.72
CA SER A 53 11.62 -21.17 -1.43
C SER A 53 11.74 -19.82 -0.74
N LYS A 54 10.68 -19.00 -0.83
CA LYS A 54 10.61 -17.64 -0.26
C LYS A 54 9.79 -17.58 1.02
N LEU A 55 9.29 -18.72 1.50
CA LEU A 55 8.59 -18.79 2.77
C LEU A 55 9.58 -18.63 3.92
N SER A 56 9.17 -17.87 4.92
CA SER A 56 9.83 -17.82 6.22
C SER A 56 9.68 -19.15 6.97
N ALA A 57 10.40 -19.31 8.08
CA ALA A 57 10.38 -20.55 8.85
C ALA A 57 8.98 -20.94 9.36
N ASP A 58 8.21 -19.97 9.88
CA ASP A 58 6.87 -20.24 10.42
C ASP A 58 5.87 -20.53 9.30
N GLU A 59 5.89 -19.75 8.23
CA GLU A 59 5.05 -19.99 7.05
C GLU A 59 5.34 -21.36 6.43
N LYS A 60 6.63 -21.72 6.34
CA LYS A 60 7.04 -23.04 5.86
C LYS A 60 6.52 -24.14 6.79
N GLY A 61 6.56 -23.94 8.11
CA GLY A 61 5.98 -24.88 9.07
C GLY A 61 4.47 -25.08 8.89
N VAL A 62 3.73 -24.02 8.56
CA VAL A 62 2.30 -24.13 8.21
C VAL A 62 2.12 -24.80 6.85
N TYR A 63 2.90 -24.41 5.84
CA TYR A 63 2.86 -24.95 4.49
C TYR A 63 3.16 -26.46 4.45
N ASP A 64 4.16 -26.92 5.20
CA ASP A 64 4.53 -28.34 5.25
C ASP A 64 3.46 -29.19 5.94
N ARG A 65 2.66 -28.60 6.85
CA ARG A 65 1.58 -29.28 7.56
C ARG A 65 0.25 -29.27 6.80
N MET A 66 -0.10 -28.11 6.25
CA MET A 66 -1.43 -27.82 5.69
C MET A 66 -1.45 -27.80 4.16
N GLY A 67 -0.29 -27.73 3.52
CA GLY A 67 -0.16 -27.46 2.10
C GLY A 67 -0.38 -25.98 1.75
N PRO A 68 -0.51 -25.65 0.46
CA PRO A 68 -0.75 -24.29 0.01
C PRO A 68 -2.13 -23.78 0.48
N PRO A 69 -2.22 -22.53 0.96
CA PRO A 69 -3.52 -21.94 1.31
C PRO A 69 -4.37 -21.67 0.06
N GLY A 70 -5.69 -21.72 0.21
CA GLY A 70 -6.62 -21.36 -0.87
C GLY A 70 -6.68 -19.86 -1.11
N TYR A 71 -6.62 -19.08 -0.03
CA TYR A 71 -6.66 -17.62 -0.09
C TYR A 71 -5.67 -16.98 0.87
N VAL A 72 -5.29 -15.75 0.55
CA VAL A 72 -4.58 -14.85 1.44
C VAL A 72 -5.42 -13.60 1.63
N ARG A 73 -5.64 -13.21 2.89
CA ARG A 73 -6.28 -11.94 3.24
C ARG A 73 -5.25 -10.97 3.80
N PHE A 74 -5.37 -9.69 3.44
CA PHE A 74 -4.50 -8.63 3.95
C PHE A 74 -5.26 -7.73 4.91
N PHE A 75 -4.60 -7.40 6.01
CA PHE A 75 -5.10 -6.54 7.07
C PHE A 75 -3.99 -5.59 7.52
N ARG A 76 -4.36 -4.67 8.40
CA ARG A 76 -3.42 -3.87 9.17
C ARG A 76 -3.56 -4.18 10.65
N ASN A 77 -2.47 -4.08 11.38
CA ASN A 77 -2.52 -4.10 12.84
C ASN A 77 -3.16 -2.79 13.31
N LEU A 78 -4.01 -2.84 14.34
CA LEU A 78 -4.63 -1.65 14.94
C LEU A 78 -3.66 -0.77 15.75
N THR A 79 -2.39 -1.14 15.83
CA THR A 79 -1.33 -0.35 16.45
C THR A 79 -1.01 0.93 15.64
N VAL A 80 -0.35 1.90 16.27
CA VAL A 80 0.05 3.18 15.65
C VAL A 80 0.87 2.96 14.38
N ASP A 81 1.73 1.94 14.38
CA ASP A 81 2.62 1.62 13.26
C ASP A 81 1.91 0.95 12.07
N ARG A 82 0.61 0.59 12.22
CA ARG A 82 -0.22 -0.09 11.21
C ARG A 82 0.54 -1.18 10.47
N GLU A 83 1.15 -2.08 11.24
CA GLU A 83 1.94 -3.18 10.69
C GLU A 83 1.09 -4.02 9.74
N LYS A 84 1.72 -4.59 8.73
CA LYS A 84 1.02 -5.40 7.74
C LYS A 84 0.78 -6.78 8.33
N VAL A 85 -0.49 -7.16 8.37
CA VAL A 85 -0.91 -8.48 8.83
C VAL A 85 -1.52 -9.18 7.63
N TYR A 86 -1.22 -10.46 7.45
CA TYR A 86 -1.90 -11.27 6.46
C TYR A 86 -2.29 -12.61 7.04
N GLU A 87 -3.33 -13.17 6.48
CA GLU A 87 -3.93 -14.40 6.95
C GLU A 87 -4.03 -15.39 5.80
N TRP A 88 -3.60 -16.63 6.06
CA TRP A 88 -3.81 -17.75 5.18
C TRP A 88 -5.12 -18.44 5.53
N VAL A 89 -5.97 -18.61 4.52
CA VAL A 89 -7.30 -19.20 4.66
C VAL A 89 -7.35 -20.55 3.96
N TYR A 90 -7.68 -21.58 4.72
CA TYR A 90 -7.99 -22.93 4.26
C TYR A 90 -9.50 -23.14 4.41
N GLU A 91 -10.16 -23.67 3.38
CA GLU A 91 -11.64 -23.76 3.37
C GLU A 91 -12.18 -25.04 4.04
N ASP A 92 -11.45 -26.17 3.99
CA ASP A 92 -11.95 -27.47 4.47
C ASP A 92 -10.90 -28.28 5.28
N PRO A 93 -11.04 -28.40 6.62
CA PRO A 93 -11.90 -27.56 7.47
C PRO A 93 -11.41 -26.11 7.48
N VAL A 94 -12.30 -25.17 7.82
CA VAL A 94 -11.94 -23.74 7.90
C VAL A 94 -10.82 -23.55 8.93
N GLN A 95 -9.63 -23.21 8.47
CA GLN A 95 -8.48 -22.89 9.31
C GLN A 95 -7.83 -21.61 8.84
N LEU A 96 -7.49 -20.77 9.82
CA LEU A 96 -6.91 -19.46 9.61
C LEU A 96 -5.56 -19.39 10.31
N PHE A 97 -4.54 -18.93 9.59
CA PHE A 97 -3.21 -18.71 10.15
C PHE A 97 -2.78 -17.27 9.87
N THR A 98 -2.59 -16.51 10.95
CA THR A 98 -2.22 -15.08 10.88
C THR A 98 -0.71 -14.92 10.97
N PHE A 99 -0.18 -14.03 10.14
CA PHE A 99 1.25 -13.74 10.06
C PHE A 99 1.54 -12.25 10.04
N ILE A 100 2.66 -11.88 10.68
CA ILE A 100 3.25 -10.54 10.63
C ILE A 100 4.71 -10.71 10.23
N ASN A 101 5.09 -10.14 9.09
CA ASN A 101 6.45 -10.24 8.54
C ASN A 101 6.99 -11.70 8.50
N GLY A 102 6.15 -12.67 8.11
CA GLY A 102 6.51 -14.08 8.06
C GLY A 102 6.38 -14.84 9.38
N LYS A 103 6.26 -14.16 10.52
CA LYS A 103 6.11 -14.83 11.82
C LYS A 103 4.65 -15.14 12.10
N LYS A 104 4.35 -16.36 12.55
CA LYS A 104 3.01 -16.75 12.97
C LYS A 104 2.65 -16.05 14.29
N VAL A 105 1.43 -15.54 14.37
CA VAL A 105 0.87 -14.90 15.58
C VAL A 105 -0.48 -15.52 15.91
N ASP A 106 -0.74 -15.76 17.20
CA ASP A 106 -1.94 -16.48 17.65
C ASP A 106 -3.18 -15.58 17.78
N SER A 107 -2.99 -14.28 18.04
CA SER A 107 -4.09 -13.32 18.12
C SER A 107 -3.58 -11.89 18.03
N THR A 108 -3.97 -11.16 16.99
CA THR A 108 -3.75 -9.71 16.87
C THR A 108 -5.08 -9.01 16.58
N VAL A 109 -5.24 -7.79 17.07
CA VAL A 109 -6.43 -7.00 16.77
C VAL A 109 -6.27 -6.46 15.36
N LEU A 110 -7.11 -6.94 14.45
CA LEU A 110 -7.03 -6.63 13.02
C LEU A 110 -7.87 -5.39 12.70
N ASP A 111 -7.28 -4.47 11.95
CA ASP A 111 -8.00 -3.42 11.24
C ASP A 111 -8.37 -3.95 9.84
N GLU A 112 -9.67 -3.89 9.53
CA GLU A 112 -10.19 -4.26 8.22
C GLU A 112 -9.85 -3.22 7.14
N ASP A 113 -9.42 -2.01 7.53
CA ASP A 113 -8.90 -1.01 6.60
C ASP A 113 -7.46 -1.38 6.18
N PRO A 114 -7.26 -1.88 4.94
CA PRO A 114 -5.92 -2.29 4.47
C PRO A 114 -4.99 -1.10 4.21
N SER A 115 -5.51 0.13 4.28
CA SER A 115 -4.76 1.34 3.98
C SER A 115 -3.51 1.44 4.84
N SER A 116 -2.41 1.80 4.19
CA SER A 116 -1.15 2.09 4.88
C SER A 116 -1.24 3.31 5.78
N LEU A 117 -2.20 4.21 5.53
CA LEU A 117 -2.31 5.47 6.24
C LEU A 117 -3.33 5.36 7.36
N ASN A 118 -2.97 5.87 8.53
CA ASN A 118 -3.94 6.05 9.61
C ASN A 118 -4.91 7.21 9.28
N PRO A 119 -6.05 7.33 10.00
CA PRO A 119 -7.03 8.39 9.73
C PRO A 119 -6.47 9.82 9.83
N ALA A 120 -5.50 10.05 10.72
CA ALA A 120 -4.86 11.36 10.87
C ALA A 120 -3.99 11.70 9.65
N GLU A 121 -3.20 10.74 9.15
CA GLU A 121 -2.37 10.88 7.96
C GLU A 121 -3.22 11.05 6.69
N LYS A 122 -4.32 10.29 6.56
CA LYS A 122 -5.28 10.48 5.47
C LYS A 122 -5.81 11.92 5.45
N LYS A 123 -6.14 12.47 6.63
CA LYS A 123 -6.60 13.86 6.77
C LYS A 123 -5.50 14.85 6.41
N VAL A 124 -4.27 14.67 6.89
CA VAL A 124 -3.13 15.54 6.53
C VAL A 124 -2.87 15.52 5.03
N LEU A 125 -2.86 14.33 4.40
CA LEU A 125 -2.64 14.17 2.97
C LEU A 125 -3.72 14.89 2.16
N LEU A 126 -4.99 14.71 2.53
CA LEU A 126 -6.12 15.40 1.89
C LEU A 126 -5.97 16.92 1.97
N TRP A 127 -5.72 17.47 3.15
CA TRP A 127 -5.59 18.92 3.33
C TRP A 127 -4.35 19.49 2.63
N THR A 128 -3.24 18.75 2.63
CA THR A 128 -2.04 19.14 1.88
C THR A 128 -2.34 19.21 0.39
N GLY A 129 -3.07 18.22 -0.16
CA GLY A 129 -3.49 18.23 -1.56
C GLY A 129 -4.39 19.43 -1.89
N ILE A 130 -5.37 19.74 -1.03
CA ILE A 130 -6.25 20.91 -1.19
C ILE A 130 -5.45 22.22 -1.20
N ILE A 131 -4.52 22.38 -0.25
CA ILE A 131 -3.69 23.59 -0.14
C ILE A 131 -2.82 23.75 -1.39
N VAL A 132 -2.10 22.70 -1.78
CA VAL A 132 -1.22 22.73 -2.97
C VAL A 132 -2.03 23.03 -4.24
N GLY A 133 -3.18 22.38 -4.42
CA GLY A 133 -4.07 22.65 -5.56
C GLY A 133 -4.56 24.10 -5.59
N SER A 134 -4.95 24.63 -4.43
CA SER A 134 -5.41 26.02 -4.30
C SER A 134 -4.31 27.04 -4.65
N VAL A 135 -3.10 26.84 -4.15
CA VAL A 135 -1.94 27.70 -4.45
C VAL A 135 -1.60 27.66 -5.94
N ALA A 136 -1.64 26.47 -6.56
CA ALA A 136 -1.38 26.33 -7.99
C ALA A 136 -2.41 27.07 -8.86
N VAL A 137 -3.70 27.01 -8.51
CA VAL A 137 -4.77 27.73 -9.22
C VAL A 137 -4.59 29.25 -9.10
N VAL A 138 -4.31 29.76 -7.90
CA VAL A 138 -4.11 31.21 -7.68
C VAL A 138 -2.86 31.71 -8.41
N ALA A 139 -1.74 31.01 -8.28
CA ALA A 139 -0.50 31.37 -8.96
C ALA A 139 -0.63 31.30 -10.49
N GLY A 140 -1.32 30.28 -11.01
CA GLY A 140 -1.62 30.13 -12.43
C GLY A 140 -2.54 31.23 -12.96
N GLY A 141 -3.57 31.61 -12.18
CA GLY A 141 -4.48 32.71 -12.52
C GLY A 141 -3.77 34.06 -12.56
N ILE A 142 -2.93 34.37 -11.57
CA ILE A 142 -2.12 35.60 -11.54
C ILE A 142 -1.13 35.62 -12.72
N TYR A 143 -0.46 34.50 -13.00
CA TYR A 143 0.45 34.39 -14.14
C TYR A 143 -0.27 34.61 -15.49
N TYR A 144 -1.46 34.04 -15.67
CA TYR A 144 -2.26 34.21 -16.87
C TYR A 144 -2.70 35.67 -17.06
N LEU A 145 -3.09 36.36 -15.99
CA LEU A 145 -3.47 37.77 -16.04
C LEU A 145 -2.29 38.70 -16.34
N LEU A 146 -1.11 38.43 -15.78
CA LEU A 146 0.08 39.29 -15.94
C LEU A 146 0.84 39.13 -17.28
N ILE A 147 0.54 38.10 -18.08
CA ILE A 147 1.24 37.80 -19.35
C ILE A 147 0.33 37.97 -20.57
N LYS A 148 -0.99 38.04 -20.35
CA LYS A 148 -1.96 38.29 -21.42
C LYS A 148 -2.07 39.80 -21.77
N ASP A 149 -1.55 40.66 -20.91
CA ASP A 149 -1.27 42.08 -21.19
C ASP A 149 0.17 42.26 -21.69
#